data_AF-S4W3V4-F1
#
_entry.id   AF-S4W3V4-F1
#
_cell.length_a   1.000
_cell.length_b   1.000
_cell.length_c   1.000
_cell.angle_alpha   90.00
_cell.angle_beta   90.00
_cell.angle_gamma   90.00
#
_symmetry.space_group_name_H-M   'P 1'
#
loop_
_entity.id
_entity.type
_entity.pdbx_description
1 polymer ?
#
loop_
_entity_poly.entity_id
_entity_poly.type
_entity_poly.pdbx_seq_one_letter_code
_entity_poly.pdbx_strand_id
1 'polypeptide(L)'
;KTYPRTGSLFGYVSVADVGDAIEKVMIVQRDHGDRTNRKHARLKYTVDDLTIEGYKQKVEELWGKKFEPAAAYEIKSNIDYFGWVKDETGLNHFTAFIENGRVEDTVELPQKTGFRKIAQLMKKDNFGHFRLTGNQHVLISDVDDEHLDEVKAIMNKYKLDNTNFSGLRLSSAACVALPTCGLAMAESERYLPVLITKLENALEEY
;
A
#
# COMPACT_ATOMS: atom_id res chain seq x y z
N LYS A 1 -24.42 11.77 10.30
CA LYS A 1 -23.25 11.47 11.16
C LYS A 1 -22.21 10.75 10.28
N THR A 2 -20.90 10.96 10.48
CA THR A 2 -19.86 10.25 9.73
C THR A 2 -18.93 9.51 10.68
N TYR A 3 -18.46 8.32 10.31
CA TYR A 3 -17.60 7.50 11.16
C TYR A 3 -16.67 6.57 10.35
N PRO A 4 -15.47 6.22 10.85
CA PRO A 4 -14.66 5.13 10.29
C PRO A 4 -15.31 3.78 10.58
N ARG A 5 -15.09 2.79 9.71
CA ARG A 5 -15.63 1.43 9.84
C ARG A 5 -14.68 0.44 9.20
N THR A 6 -14.40 -0.67 9.87
CA THR A 6 -13.63 -1.80 9.32
C THR A 6 -14.48 -2.60 8.33
N GLY A 7 -13.82 -3.44 7.52
CA GLY A 7 -14.51 -4.41 6.66
C GLY A 7 -15.25 -5.47 7.47
N SER A 8 -16.36 -5.97 6.94
CA SER A 8 -17.09 -7.11 7.51
C SER A 8 -16.84 -8.34 6.65
N LEU A 9 -16.52 -9.47 7.28
CA LEU A 9 -16.24 -10.73 6.60
C LEU A 9 -17.54 -11.39 6.14
N PHE A 10 -17.69 -11.60 4.82
CA PHE A 10 -18.86 -12.28 4.27
C PHE A 10 -18.70 -13.80 4.21
N GLY A 11 -17.47 -14.27 3.97
CA GLY A 11 -17.16 -15.67 3.77
C GLY A 11 -16.02 -15.88 2.78
N TYR A 12 -15.94 -17.08 2.23
CA TYR A 12 -15.01 -17.48 1.20
C TYR A 12 -15.66 -17.49 -0.19
N VAL A 13 -14.87 -17.20 -1.21
CA VAL A 13 -15.24 -17.30 -2.64
C VAL A 13 -14.09 -18.00 -3.36
N SER A 14 -14.43 -18.90 -4.28
CA SER A 14 -13.44 -19.61 -5.11
C SER A 14 -12.72 -18.65 -6.07
N VAL A 15 -11.49 -19.01 -6.48
CA VAL A 15 -10.72 -18.21 -7.46
C VAL A 15 -11.46 -18.04 -8.78
N ALA A 16 -12.22 -19.06 -9.21
CA ALA A 16 -12.99 -19.01 -10.45
C ALA A 16 -14.14 -17.99 -10.39
N ASP A 17 -14.68 -17.74 -9.18
CA ASP A 17 -15.87 -16.91 -9.00
C ASP A 17 -15.59 -15.51 -8.45
N VAL A 18 -14.35 -15.21 -8.04
CA VAL A 18 -14.01 -13.96 -7.34
C VAL A 18 -14.37 -12.71 -8.14
N GLY A 19 -14.19 -12.76 -9.48
CA GLY A 19 -14.55 -11.66 -10.37
C GLY A 19 -16.05 -11.35 -10.35
N ASP A 20 -16.87 -12.40 -10.51
CA ASP A 20 -18.33 -12.28 -10.51
C ASP A 20 -18.85 -11.79 -9.16
N ALA A 21 -18.33 -12.33 -8.05
CA ALA A 21 -18.72 -11.92 -6.71
C ALA A 21 -18.40 -10.43 -6.46
N ILE A 22 -17.22 -9.95 -6.85
CA ILE A 22 -16.84 -8.53 -6.74
C ILE A 22 -17.74 -7.65 -7.60
N GLU A 23 -18.07 -8.08 -8.82
CA GLU A 23 -19.01 -7.36 -9.68
C GLU A 23 -20.36 -7.17 -8.99
N LYS A 24 -20.90 -8.25 -8.37
CA LYS A 24 -22.20 -8.17 -7.70
C LYS A 24 -22.15 -7.29 -6.45
N VAL A 25 -21.04 -7.28 -5.69
CA VAL A 25 -20.82 -6.30 -4.61
C VAL A 25 -20.91 -4.87 -5.15
N MET A 26 -20.28 -4.59 -6.29
CA MET A 26 -20.34 -3.25 -6.91
C MET A 26 -21.75 -2.88 -7.39
N ILE A 27 -22.50 -3.84 -7.95
CA ILE A 27 -23.89 -3.64 -8.39
C ILE A 27 -24.81 -3.35 -7.21
N VAL A 28 -24.72 -4.13 -6.13
CA VAL A 28 -25.50 -3.87 -4.90
C VAL A 28 -25.19 -2.47 -4.36
N GLN A 29 -23.91 -2.07 -4.30
CA GLN A 29 -23.56 -0.72 -3.89
C GLN A 29 -24.12 0.36 -4.83
N ARG A 30 -24.10 0.08 -6.14
CA ARG A 30 -24.60 1.01 -7.15
C ARG A 30 -26.08 1.30 -6.95
N ASP A 31 -26.86 0.25 -6.69
CA ASP A 31 -28.33 0.28 -6.67
C ASP A 31 -28.90 0.66 -5.31
N HIS A 32 -28.17 0.40 -4.22
CA HIS A 32 -28.64 0.67 -2.85
C HIS A 32 -27.89 1.79 -2.12
N GLY A 33 -26.79 2.30 -2.67
CA GLY A 33 -26.06 3.41 -2.06
C GLY A 33 -26.84 4.72 -2.12
N ASP A 34 -26.82 5.49 -1.02
CA ASP A 34 -27.47 6.81 -0.96
C ASP A 34 -26.89 7.76 -2.03
N ARG A 35 -27.73 8.14 -3.00
CA ARG A 35 -27.38 9.08 -4.07
C ARG A 35 -27.82 10.52 -3.78
N THR A 36 -28.57 10.73 -2.70
CA THR A 36 -29.08 12.05 -2.31
C THR A 36 -28.10 12.78 -1.39
N ASN A 37 -27.46 12.06 -0.48
CA ASN A 37 -26.49 12.61 0.46
C ASN A 37 -25.10 12.02 0.26
N ARG A 38 -24.20 12.79 -0.36
CA ARG A 38 -22.82 12.38 -0.62
C ARG A 38 -22.05 11.95 0.64
N LYS A 39 -22.32 12.55 1.81
CA LYS A 39 -21.65 12.18 3.07
C LYS A 39 -22.05 10.78 3.57
N HIS A 40 -23.15 10.24 3.05
CA HIS A 40 -23.72 8.93 3.36
C HIS A 40 -23.59 7.90 2.21
N ALA A 41 -22.99 8.28 1.09
CA ALA A 41 -22.99 7.47 -0.15
C ALA A 41 -21.98 6.29 -0.18
N ARG A 42 -21.09 6.17 0.82
CA ARG A 42 -20.03 5.14 0.81
C ARG A 42 -20.59 3.79 1.26
N LEU A 43 -20.04 2.71 0.70
CA LEU A 43 -20.40 1.31 0.98
C LEU A 43 -20.62 0.98 2.46
N LYS A 44 -19.77 1.51 3.35
CA LYS A 44 -19.90 1.29 4.80
C LYS A 44 -21.30 1.64 5.35
N TYR A 45 -21.92 2.71 4.85
CA TYR A 45 -23.25 3.11 5.29
C TYR A 45 -24.32 2.22 4.67
N THR A 46 -24.18 1.88 3.39
CA THR A 46 -25.09 0.94 2.71
C THR A 46 -25.11 -0.43 3.38
N VAL A 47 -23.97 -0.93 3.83
CA VAL A 47 -23.88 -2.17 4.62
C VAL A 47 -24.55 -2.01 5.98
N ASP A 48 -24.42 -0.86 6.64
CA ASP A 48 -25.04 -0.64 7.95
C ASP A 48 -26.57 -0.46 7.84
N ASP A 49 -27.05 0.24 6.80
CA ASP A 49 -28.47 0.43 6.53
C ASP A 49 -29.18 -0.88 6.17
N LEU A 50 -28.54 -1.72 5.33
CA LEU A 50 -29.08 -3.01 4.91
C LEU A 50 -28.77 -4.14 5.88
N THR A 51 -27.92 -3.89 6.88
CA THR A 51 -27.22 -4.90 7.70
C THR A 51 -26.23 -5.75 6.90
N ILE A 52 -25.26 -6.36 7.60
CA ILE A 52 -24.26 -7.24 6.99
C ILE A 52 -24.93 -8.40 6.25
N GLU A 53 -25.87 -9.09 6.90
CA GLU A 53 -26.58 -10.23 6.31
C GLU A 53 -27.48 -9.82 5.15
N GLY A 54 -28.19 -8.68 5.27
CA GLY A 54 -29.05 -8.19 4.20
C GLY A 54 -28.26 -7.74 2.97
N TYR A 55 -27.10 -7.11 3.15
CA TYR A 55 -26.21 -6.78 2.04
C TYR A 55 -25.65 -8.05 1.39
N LYS A 56 -25.14 -8.99 2.20
CA LYS A 56 -24.62 -10.29 1.73
C LYS A 56 -25.66 -11.04 0.91
N GLN A 57 -26.89 -11.15 1.42
CA GLN A 57 -27.98 -11.84 0.72
C GLN A 57 -28.26 -11.24 -0.66
N LYS A 58 -28.29 -9.91 -0.79
CA LYS A 58 -28.48 -9.23 -2.09
C LYS A 58 -27.38 -9.55 -3.09
N VAL A 59 -26.14 -9.66 -2.61
CA VAL A 59 -25.00 -10.05 -3.46
C VAL A 59 -25.19 -11.49 -3.93
N GLU A 60 -25.54 -12.41 -3.02
CA GLU A 60 -25.79 -13.82 -3.34
C GLU A 60 -26.96 -14.01 -4.32
N GLU A 61 -28.04 -13.23 -4.18
CA GLU A 61 -29.19 -13.24 -5.09
C GLU A 61 -28.79 -12.83 -6.52
N LEU A 62 -27.98 -11.78 -6.67
CA LEU A 62 -27.49 -11.35 -7.99
C LEU A 62 -26.42 -12.27 -8.57
N TRP A 63 -25.64 -12.92 -7.72
CA TRP A 63 -24.57 -13.82 -8.14
C TRP A 63 -25.10 -15.22 -8.47
N GLY A 64 -26.22 -15.63 -7.88
CA GLY A 64 -26.80 -16.97 -8.03
C GLY A 64 -26.06 -18.05 -7.25
N LYS A 65 -25.12 -17.66 -6.37
CA LYS A 65 -24.30 -18.53 -5.52
C LYS A 65 -24.22 -17.91 -4.11
N LYS A 66 -23.79 -18.72 -3.14
CA LYS A 66 -23.60 -18.28 -1.75
C LYS A 66 -22.12 -18.19 -1.39
N PHE A 67 -21.79 -17.29 -0.48
CA PHE A 67 -20.47 -17.29 0.15
C PHE A 67 -20.32 -18.54 1.01
N GLU A 68 -19.18 -19.21 0.87
CA GLU A 68 -18.80 -20.32 1.74
C GLU A 68 -18.37 -19.81 3.13
N PRO A 69 -18.32 -20.68 4.15
CA PRO A 69 -17.71 -20.33 5.43
C PRO A 69 -16.30 -19.74 5.22
N ALA A 70 -15.97 -18.69 5.97
CA ALA A 70 -14.67 -18.06 5.84
C ALA A 70 -13.53 -19.03 6.17
N ALA A 71 -12.51 -19.06 5.32
CA ALA A 71 -11.26 -19.74 5.62
C ALA A 71 -10.54 -19.05 6.79
N ALA A 72 -9.86 -19.83 7.63
CA ALA A 72 -9.05 -19.29 8.71
C ALA A 72 -7.84 -18.53 8.15
N TYR A 73 -7.58 -17.33 8.67
CA TYR A 73 -6.42 -16.53 8.33
C TYR A 73 -6.00 -15.69 9.54
N GLU A 74 -4.75 -15.22 9.51
CA GLU A 74 -4.18 -14.33 10.52
C GLU A 74 -3.39 -13.22 9.82
N ILE A 75 -3.59 -11.98 10.25
CA ILE A 75 -2.76 -10.84 9.81
C ILE A 75 -1.70 -10.61 10.88
N LYS A 76 -0.46 -11.01 10.58
CA LYS A 76 0.68 -10.89 11.53
C LYS A 76 1.35 -9.52 11.49
N SER A 77 1.26 -8.84 10.36
CA SER A 77 1.97 -7.59 10.09
C SER A 77 1.27 -6.82 8.98
N ASN A 78 1.41 -5.49 9.03
CA ASN A 78 1.07 -4.57 7.94
C ASN A 78 2.28 -3.72 7.50
N ILE A 79 3.49 -4.00 7.99
CA ILE A 79 4.71 -3.29 7.61
C ILE A 79 5.37 -3.94 6.40
N ASP A 80 6.18 -3.16 5.69
CA ASP A 80 7.03 -3.65 4.60
C ASP A 80 8.28 -4.35 5.14
N TYR A 81 8.85 -5.24 4.33
CA TYR A 81 10.12 -5.92 4.60
C TYR A 81 11.24 -5.23 3.82
N PHE A 82 12.02 -4.39 4.50
CA PHE A 82 13.08 -3.59 3.92
C PHE A 82 14.35 -4.40 3.63
N GLY A 83 15.02 -4.07 2.54
CA GLY A 83 16.26 -4.74 2.16
C GLY A 83 16.10 -5.81 1.09
N TRP A 84 17.18 -6.55 0.84
CA TRP A 84 17.24 -7.62 -0.15
C TRP A 84 16.58 -8.90 0.35
N VAL A 85 15.78 -9.53 -0.50
CA VAL A 85 15.25 -10.88 -0.32
C VAL A 85 15.38 -11.65 -1.64
N LYS A 86 15.63 -12.96 -1.56
CA LYS A 86 15.59 -13.87 -2.69
C LYS A 86 14.34 -14.72 -2.60
N ASP A 87 13.55 -14.76 -3.65
CA ASP A 87 12.30 -15.52 -3.69
C ASP A 87 12.52 -17.00 -4.07
N GLU A 88 11.42 -17.77 -4.05
CA GLU A 88 11.41 -19.19 -4.40
C GLU A 88 11.74 -19.48 -5.87
N THR A 89 11.68 -18.48 -6.75
CA THR A 89 12.04 -18.59 -8.17
C THR A 89 13.50 -18.26 -8.44
N GLY A 90 14.24 -17.82 -7.40
CA GLY A 90 15.63 -17.44 -7.50
C GLY A 90 15.87 -15.99 -7.92
N LEU A 91 14.83 -15.15 -7.92
CA LEU A 91 14.94 -13.72 -8.22
C LEU A 91 15.14 -12.90 -6.96
N ASN A 92 15.89 -11.79 -7.09
CA ASN A 92 16.21 -10.87 -6.00
C ASN A 92 15.27 -9.67 -6.02
N HIS A 93 14.82 -9.26 -4.84
CA HIS A 93 13.95 -8.11 -4.65
C HIS A 93 14.51 -7.21 -3.56
N PHE A 94 14.40 -5.91 -3.74
CA PHE A 94 14.78 -4.93 -2.73
C PHE A 94 13.65 -3.96 -2.43
N THR A 95 13.24 -3.88 -1.17
CA THR A 95 12.30 -2.84 -0.73
C THR A 95 13.07 -1.63 -0.22
N ALA A 96 12.99 -0.53 -0.97
CA ALA A 96 13.59 0.74 -0.61
C ALA A 96 12.65 1.58 0.25
N PHE A 97 13.14 2.02 1.41
CA PHE A 97 12.43 3.00 2.23
C PHE A 97 12.40 4.35 1.52
N ILE A 98 11.19 4.88 1.34
CA ILE A 98 10.96 6.22 0.79
C ILE A 98 10.06 6.96 1.77
N GLU A 99 10.61 7.96 2.45
CA GLU A 99 9.85 8.75 3.43
C GLU A 99 8.67 9.45 2.74
N ASN A 100 7.45 9.12 3.20
CA ASN A 100 6.18 9.56 2.61
C ASN A 100 5.97 9.22 1.11
N GLY A 101 6.75 8.29 0.55
CA GLY A 101 6.73 7.99 -0.88
C GLY A 101 7.17 9.15 -1.78
N ARG A 102 7.82 10.18 -1.24
CA ARG A 102 8.31 11.33 -2.00
C ARG A 102 9.64 10.98 -2.68
N VAL A 103 9.59 10.59 -3.94
CA VAL A 103 10.78 10.38 -4.77
C VAL A 103 11.24 11.71 -5.39
N GLU A 104 12.32 12.27 -4.85
CA GLU A 104 12.95 13.49 -5.35
C GLU A 104 14.48 13.37 -5.37
N ASP A 105 15.13 14.38 -5.96
CA ASP A 105 16.57 14.56 -5.82
C ASP A 105 16.80 15.69 -4.82
N THR A 106 17.45 15.39 -3.70
CA THR A 106 18.04 16.39 -2.80
C THR A 106 19.56 16.32 -2.89
N VAL A 107 20.26 17.30 -2.28
CA VAL A 107 21.73 17.28 -2.21
C VAL A 107 22.23 16.00 -1.54
N GLU A 108 21.49 15.51 -0.54
CA GLU A 108 21.87 14.34 0.24
C GLU A 108 21.35 13.04 -0.37
N LEU A 109 20.18 13.07 -1.01
CA LEU A 109 19.45 11.90 -1.50
C LEU A 109 19.03 12.10 -2.97
N PRO A 110 19.89 11.76 -3.94
CA PRO A 110 19.59 11.84 -5.37
C PRO A 110 18.74 10.63 -5.84
N GLN A 111 17.62 10.38 -5.16
CA GLN A 111 16.83 9.15 -5.32
C GLN A 111 16.17 9.05 -6.68
N LYS A 112 15.57 10.15 -7.16
CA LYS A 112 14.88 10.19 -8.45
C LYS A 112 15.84 9.87 -9.59
N THR A 113 17.07 10.36 -9.51
CA THR A 113 18.11 10.03 -10.48
C THR A 113 18.57 8.57 -10.34
N GLY A 114 18.71 8.05 -9.13
CA GLY A 114 19.02 6.64 -8.89
C GLY A 114 17.98 5.68 -9.47
N PHE A 115 16.70 5.89 -9.15
CA PHE A 115 15.61 5.08 -9.71
C PHE A 115 15.54 5.19 -11.23
N ARG A 116 15.78 6.38 -11.80
CA ARG A 116 15.85 6.54 -13.26
C ARG A 116 16.96 5.67 -13.87
N LYS A 117 18.12 5.56 -13.21
CA LYS A 117 19.24 4.72 -13.68
C LYS A 117 18.90 3.23 -13.63
N ILE A 118 18.29 2.78 -12.53
CA ILE A 118 17.80 1.40 -12.41
C ILE A 118 16.75 1.12 -13.50
N ALA A 119 15.79 2.02 -13.73
CA ALA A 119 14.78 1.89 -14.78
C ALA A 119 15.40 1.77 -16.18
N GLN A 120 16.45 2.56 -16.46
CA GLN A 120 17.17 2.52 -17.73
C GLN A 120 17.89 1.19 -17.92
N LEU A 121 18.51 0.66 -16.85
CA LEU A 121 19.18 -0.64 -16.85
C LEU A 121 18.17 -1.78 -17.10
N MET A 122 17.10 -1.83 -16.30
CA MET A 122 15.99 -2.79 -16.44
C MET A 122 15.43 -2.80 -17.87
N LYS A 123 15.21 -1.62 -18.45
CA LYS A 123 14.70 -1.49 -19.82
C LYS A 123 15.72 -1.92 -20.88
N LYS A 124 17.00 -1.64 -20.66
CA LYS A 124 18.08 -1.95 -21.60
C LYS A 124 18.26 -3.46 -21.73
N ASP A 125 18.28 -4.15 -20.60
CA ASP A 125 18.60 -5.58 -20.53
C ASP A 125 17.34 -6.46 -20.34
N ASN A 126 16.16 -5.84 -20.29
CA ASN A 126 14.84 -6.47 -20.21
C ASN A 126 14.67 -7.43 -19.03
N PHE A 127 14.97 -6.93 -17.83
CA PHE A 127 14.77 -7.61 -16.55
C PHE A 127 14.07 -6.68 -15.56
N GLY A 128 13.46 -7.27 -14.54
CA GLY A 128 12.94 -6.56 -13.37
C GLY A 128 11.86 -5.51 -13.63
N HIS A 129 11.28 -5.02 -12.54
CA HIS A 129 10.35 -3.89 -12.57
C HIS A 129 10.19 -3.28 -11.18
N PHE A 130 9.55 -2.11 -11.12
CA PHE A 130 9.16 -1.52 -9.85
C PHE A 130 7.78 -2.01 -9.41
N ARG A 131 7.62 -2.25 -8.11
CA ARG A 131 6.31 -2.42 -7.46
C ARG A 131 6.17 -1.35 -6.38
N LEU A 132 4.98 -0.78 -6.22
CA LEU A 132 4.69 0.20 -5.17
C LEU A 132 3.96 -0.50 -4.02
N THR A 133 4.34 -0.21 -2.78
CA THR A 133 3.74 -0.84 -1.60
C THR A 133 2.52 -0.06 -1.09
N GLY A 134 1.70 -0.73 -0.28
CA GLY A 134 0.62 -0.07 0.46
C GLY A 134 1.11 0.95 1.49
N ASN A 135 2.40 0.91 1.84
CA ASN A 135 3.05 1.78 2.81
C ASN A 135 3.89 2.91 2.17
N GLN A 136 3.64 3.22 0.88
CA GLN A 136 4.29 4.32 0.17
C GLN A 136 5.78 4.10 -0.13
N HIS A 137 6.23 2.84 -0.22
CA HIS A 137 7.61 2.49 -0.55
C HIS A 137 7.71 1.89 -1.96
N VAL A 138 8.95 1.69 -2.41
CA VAL A 138 9.25 1.18 -3.75
C VAL A 138 10.02 -0.13 -3.64
N LEU A 139 9.51 -1.18 -4.27
CA LEU A 139 10.23 -2.42 -4.52
C LEU A 139 10.92 -2.35 -5.87
N ILE A 140 12.20 -2.72 -5.90
CA ILE A 140 12.95 -3.14 -7.08
C ILE A 140 12.78 -4.66 -7.14
N SER A 141 11.98 -5.16 -8.07
CA SER A 141 11.59 -6.57 -8.13
C SER A 141 12.22 -7.30 -9.30
N ASP A 142 12.30 -8.63 -9.17
CA ASP A 142 12.62 -9.57 -10.23
C ASP A 142 14.02 -9.31 -10.85
N VAL A 143 15.01 -9.03 -9.99
CA VAL A 143 16.42 -8.86 -10.39
C VAL A 143 17.12 -10.21 -10.36
N ASP A 144 17.54 -10.72 -11.52
CA ASP A 144 18.35 -11.94 -11.59
C ASP A 144 19.76 -11.74 -11.00
N ASP A 145 20.49 -12.84 -10.79
CA ASP A 145 21.83 -12.79 -10.20
C ASP A 145 22.87 -12.10 -11.11
N GLU A 146 22.65 -12.06 -12.43
CA GLU A 146 23.57 -11.43 -13.39
C GLU A 146 23.57 -9.90 -13.24
N HIS A 147 22.40 -9.32 -12.94
CA HIS A 147 22.24 -7.86 -12.79
C HIS A 147 22.36 -7.36 -11.33
N LEU A 148 22.38 -8.27 -10.35
CA LEU A 148 22.30 -7.93 -8.93
C LEU A 148 23.40 -6.94 -8.48
N ASP A 149 24.65 -7.19 -8.86
CA ASP A 149 25.78 -6.35 -8.43
C ASP A 149 25.73 -4.96 -9.08
N GLU A 150 25.29 -4.86 -10.33
CA GLU A 150 25.13 -3.57 -11.00
C GLU A 150 24.00 -2.75 -10.36
N VAL A 151 22.87 -3.40 -10.04
CA VAL A 151 21.75 -2.75 -9.33
C VAL A 151 22.20 -2.26 -7.95
N LYS A 152 22.92 -3.09 -7.17
CA LYS A 152 23.49 -2.69 -5.88
C LYS A 152 24.45 -1.51 -6.02
N ALA A 153 25.30 -1.50 -7.04
CA ALA A 153 26.23 -0.40 -7.29
C ALA A 153 25.50 0.93 -7.58
N ILE A 154 24.43 0.89 -8.39
CA ILE A 154 23.58 2.07 -8.62
C ILE A 154 22.92 2.49 -7.32
N MET A 155 22.34 1.56 -6.57
CA MET A 155 21.64 1.90 -5.33
C MET A 155 22.56 2.55 -4.30
N ASN A 156 23.73 1.99 -4.06
CA ASN A 156 24.73 2.57 -3.15
C ASN A 156 25.13 3.99 -3.61
N LYS A 157 25.46 4.14 -4.90
CA LYS A 157 25.84 5.44 -5.48
C LYS A 157 24.78 6.52 -5.28
N TYR A 158 23.50 6.15 -5.34
CA TYR A 158 22.37 7.08 -5.22
C TYR A 158 21.66 7.01 -3.86
N LYS A 159 22.26 6.34 -2.87
CA LYS A 159 21.76 6.19 -1.49
C LYS A 159 20.35 5.61 -1.39
N LEU A 160 20.06 4.60 -2.21
CA LEU A 160 18.78 3.89 -2.23
C LEU A 160 18.79 2.60 -1.40
N ASP A 161 19.96 2.19 -0.89
CA ASP A 161 20.17 0.93 -0.16
C ASP A 161 20.14 1.08 1.37
N ASN A 162 19.93 2.31 1.89
CA ASN A 162 19.81 2.51 3.32
C ASN A 162 18.49 1.93 3.85
N THR A 163 18.58 1.00 4.79
CA THR A 163 17.45 0.41 5.51
C THR A 163 17.55 0.57 7.02
N ASN A 164 18.57 1.29 7.50
CA ASN A 164 18.84 1.46 8.92
C ASN A 164 18.02 2.63 9.50
N PHE A 165 16.72 2.37 9.71
CA PHE A 165 15.79 3.31 10.32
C PHE A 165 15.12 2.68 11.55
N SER A 166 14.62 3.51 12.45
CA SER A 166 13.86 3.03 13.60
C SER A 166 12.58 2.30 13.17
N GLY A 167 12.13 1.34 13.98
CA GLY A 167 10.85 0.67 13.74
C GLY A 167 9.66 1.65 13.69
N LEU A 168 9.74 2.76 14.45
CA LEU A 168 8.76 3.83 14.43
C LEU A 168 8.71 4.50 13.05
N ARG A 169 9.86 4.85 12.48
CA ARG A 169 9.95 5.51 11.17
C ARG A 169 9.52 4.58 10.04
N LEU A 170 9.97 3.32 10.06
CA LEU A 170 9.58 2.30 9.08
C LEU A 170 8.08 1.98 9.09
N SER A 171 7.39 2.23 10.21
CA SER A 171 5.95 1.99 10.37
C SER A 171 5.10 3.26 10.28
N SER A 172 5.69 4.39 9.89
CA SER A 172 5.01 5.69 9.85
C SER A 172 4.75 6.13 8.42
N ALA A 173 3.59 6.74 8.20
CA ALA A 173 3.21 7.31 6.92
C ALA A 173 2.35 8.56 7.11
N ALA A 174 2.37 9.45 6.13
CA ALA A 174 1.55 10.65 6.09
C ALA A 174 0.85 10.81 4.73
N CYS A 175 -0.27 11.53 4.72
CA CYS A 175 -0.85 11.96 3.45
C CYS A 175 -0.11 13.21 2.96
N VAL A 176 -0.32 13.56 1.68
CA VAL A 176 0.34 14.72 1.08
C VAL A 176 0.04 16.02 1.84
N ALA A 177 -1.23 16.27 2.18
CA ALA A 177 -1.70 17.51 2.77
C ALA A 177 -1.23 18.77 2.00
N LEU A 178 -0.73 19.79 2.68
CA LEU A 178 -0.21 21.01 2.06
C LEU A 178 1.15 20.72 1.37
N PRO A 179 1.47 21.38 0.24
CA PRO A 179 0.79 22.55 -0.33
C PRO A 179 -0.24 22.22 -1.43
N THR A 180 -0.41 20.95 -1.82
CA THR A 180 -1.17 20.60 -3.03
C THR A 180 -2.59 20.10 -2.78
N CYS A 181 -2.93 19.65 -1.56
CA CYS A 181 -4.28 19.19 -1.23
C CYS A 181 -5.18 20.37 -0.83
N GLY A 182 -6.18 20.67 -1.66
CA GLY A 182 -7.18 21.72 -1.38
C GLY A 182 -8.14 21.44 -0.21
N LEU A 183 -8.02 20.29 0.45
CA LEU A 183 -8.80 19.89 1.62
C LEU A 183 -7.97 19.81 2.90
N ALA A 184 -6.68 20.14 2.84
CA ALA A 184 -5.79 20.05 3.99
C ALA A 184 -6.14 21.11 5.05
N MET A 185 -6.14 20.70 6.32
CA MET A 185 -6.36 21.58 7.47
C MET A 185 -5.06 21.86 8.24
N ALA A 186 -4.06 20.98 8.11
CA ALA A 186 -2.75 21.07 8.73
C ALA A 186 -1.71 20.36 7.85
N GLU A 187 -0.43 20.52 8.18
CA GLU A 187 0.65 19.75 7.55
C GLU A 187 0.52 18.25 7.88
N SER A 188 1.00 17.41 6.96
CA SER A 188 1.14 15.97 7.17
C SER A 188 2.49 15.51 6.65
N GLU A 189 2.64 15.29 5.33
CA GLU A 189 3.91 14.87 4.70
C GLU A 189 5.12 15.67 5.17
N ARG A 190 5.07 17.01 5.07
CA ARG A 190 6.20 17.88 5.42
C ARG A 190 6.52 17.94 6.91
N TYR A 191 5.57 17.57 7.77
CA TYR A 191 5.75 17.60 9.22
C TYR A 191 6.13 16.23 9.79
N LEU A 192 5.76 15.13 9.12
CA LEU A 192 6.02 13.77 9.62
C LEU A 192 7.50 13.54 9.95
N PRO A 193 8.49 13.89 9.08
CA PRO A 193 9.90 13.65 9.40
C PRO A 193 10.34 14.33 10.70
N VAL A 194 9.88 15.56 10.93
CA VAL A 194 10.16 16.35 12.14
C VAL A 194 9.50 15.71 13.36
N LEU A 195 8.24 15.28 13.25
CA LEU A 195 7.53 14.62 14.34
C LEU A 195 8.20 13.31 14.74
N ILE A 196 8.55 12.46 13.77
CA ILE A 196 9.18 11.17 14.04
C ILE A 196 10.54 11.37 14.71
N THR A 197 11.37 12.31 14.25
CA THR A 197 12.65 12.61 14.92
C THR A 197 12.45 13.07 16.37
N LYS A 198 11.43 13.89 16.66
CA LYS A 198 11.12 14.29 18.04
C LYS A 198 10.73 13.10 18.91
N LEU A 199 9.95 12.17 18.36
CA LEU A 199 9.51 10.96 19.07
C LEU A 199 10.66 9.99 19.28
N GLU A 200 11.54 9.79 18.29
CA GLU A 200 12.75 8.97 18.41
C GLU A 200 13.65 9.51 19.53
N ASN A 201 13.96 10.81 19.52
CA ASN A 201 14.78 11.42 20.57
C ASN A 201 14.13 11.30 21.97
N ALA A 202 12.81 11.49 22.06
CA ALA A 202 12.09 11.36 23.33
C ALA A 202 12.09 9.91 23.85
N LEU A 203 12.15 8.92 22.96
CA LEU A 203 12.24 7.50 23.34
C LEU A 203 13.66 7.09 23.76
N GLU A 204 14.70 7.77 23.29
CA GLU A 204 16.09 7.54 23.71
C GLU A 204 16.38 8.03 25.15
N GLU A 205 15.54 8.92 25.69
CA GLU A 205 15.64 9.43 27.07
C GLU A 205 15.11 8.43 28.13
N TYR A 206 14.51 7.31 27.70
CA TYR A 206 13.96 6.25 28.56
C TYR A 206 14.71 4.92 28.40
#